data_AF-A0A961EPW5-F1
#
_entry.id   AF-A0A961EPW5-F1
#
_cell.length_a   1.000
_cell.length_b   1.000
_cell.length_c   1.000
_cell.angle_alpha   90.00
_cell.angle_beta   90.00
_cell.angle_gamma   90.00
#
_symmetry.space_group_name_H-M   'P 1'
#
loop_
_entity.id
_entity.type
_entity.pdbx_description
1 polymer ?
#
loop_
_entity_poly.entity_id
_entity_poly.type
_entity_poly.pdbx_seq_one_letter_code
_entity_poly.pdbx_strand_id
1 'polypeptide(L)'
;MPSRSAHTTSRVRLTPEERRRQLVGIGLRKFVERPALELSLDEVAAEAGVSRSLLFHYFPSKTAYHRAVVEAAGRRVLRTVRPDAGLTGAPAVRQIVERLIAQIVRRRASYLALVYGQAGPLHDQDDPGATATSLRAGIAELVCRALPGLDPGVTHAWVAYVEDRALHAGADTAREAAHCVAALQALQALEAAG
;
A
#
# COMPACT_ATOMS: atom_id res chain seq x y z
N MET A 1 -23.91 -38.05 -33.87
CA MET A 1 -23.02 -38.02 -32.70
C MET A 1 -21.59 -37.78 -33.17
N PRO A 2 -20.96 -36.63 -32.88
CA PRO A 2 -19.50 -36.54 -32.83
C PRO A 2 -19.01 -36.30 -31.40
N SER A 3 -17.90 -36.97 -31.12
CA SER A 3 -17.10 -37.00 -29.89
C SER A 3 -16.70 -35.62 -29.37
N ARG A 4 -16.91 -35.38 -28.07
CA ARG A 4 -16.34 -34.23 -27.32
C ARG A 4 -14.86 -34.50 -27.04
N SER A 5 -13.96 -33.80 -27.73
CA SER A 5 -12.56 -33.73 -27.35
C SER A 5 -12.42 -32.98 -26.02
N ALA A 6 -12.06 -33.71 -24.96
CA ALA A 6 -11.66 -33.14 -23.70
C ALA A 6 -10.38 -32.32 -23.89
N HIS A 7 -10.50 -31.00 -23.85
CA HIS A 7 -9.35 -30.11 -23.67
C HIS A 7 -8.89 -30.24 -22.23
N THR A 8 -7.97 -31.15 -21.96
CA THR A 8 -7.23 -31.16 -20.71
C THR A 8 -6.30 -29.95 -20.72
N THR A 9 -6.78 -28.83 -20.17
CA THR A 9 -5.94 -27.66 -19.90
C THR A 9 -4.83 -28.10 -18.95
N SER A 10 -3.64 -28.30 -19.52
CA SER A 10 -2.38 -28.47 -18.80
C SER A 10 -2.27 -27.35 -17.76
N ARG A 11 -2.49 -27.69 -16.48
CA ARG A 11 -2.21 -26.77 -15.37
C ARG A 11 -0.69 -26.62 -15.30
N VAL A 12 -0.18 -25.59 -15.96
CA VAL A 12 1.22 -25.15 -15.85
C VAL A 12 1.58 -25.11 -14.37
N ARG A 13 2.61 -25.87 -13.98
CA ARG A 13 3.13 -25.86 -12.60
C ARG A 13 3.72 -24.48 -12.33
N LEU A 14 3.09 -23.72 -11.44
CA LEU A 14 3.65 -22.48 -10.92
C LEU A 14 4.90 -22.78 -10.10
N THR A 15 5.92 -21.93 -10.25
CA THR A 15 7.06 -21.89 -9.35
C THR A 15 6.63 -21.52 -7.92
N PRO A 16 7.42 -21.83 -6.88
CA PRO A 16 7.12 -21.43 -5.51
C PRO A 16 6.87 -19.93 -5.35
N GLU A 17 7.63 -19.08 -6.05
CA GLU A 17 7.41 -17.64 -6.01
C GLU A 17 6.11 -17.21 -6.68
N GLU A 18 5.78 -17.76 -7.85
CA GLU A 18 4.52 -17.45 -8.53
C GLU A 18 3.33 -17.87 -7.68
N ARG A 19 3.43 -19.00 -6.98
CA ARG A 19 2.40 -19.43 -6.04
C ARG A 19 2.26 -18.46 -4.87
N ARG A 20 3.38 -18.04 -4.27
CA ARG A 20 3.38 -17.02 -3.20
C ARG A 20 2.73 -15.72 -3.70
N ARG A 21 3.11 -15.23 -4.88
CA ARG A 21 2.53 -14.04 -5.52
C ARG A 21 1.03 -14.19 -5.78
N GLN A 22 0.57 -15.36 -6.22
CA GLN A 22 -0.84 -15.64 -6.45
C GLN A 22 -1.66 -15.55 -5.15
N LEU A 23 -1.19 -16.18 -4.07
CA LEU A 23 -1.86 -16.16 -2.76
C LEU A 23 -1.98 -14.73 -2.20
N VAL A 24 -0.91 -13.94 -2.31
CA VAL A 24 -0.92 -12.51 -1.94
C VAL A 24 -1.85 -11.71 -2.86
N GLY A 25 -1.86 -12.01 -4.16
CA GLY A 25 -2.73 -11.34 -5.13
C GLY A 25 -4.22 -11.57 -4.87
N ILE A 26 -4.61 -12.78 -4.46
CA ILE A 26 -5.99 -13.10 -4.02
C ILE A 26 -6.32 -12.29 -2.76
N GLY A 27 -5.44 -12.31 -1.76
CA GLY A 27 -5.61 -11.53 -0.53
C GLY A 27 -5.77 -10.04 -0.80
N LEU A 28 -4.93 -9.48 -1.66
CA LEU A 28 -4.98 -8.06 -2.03
C LEU A 28 -6.29 -7.68 -2.73
N ARG A 29 -6.88 -8.55 -3.55
CA ARG A 29 -8.20 -8.30 -4.15
C ARG A 29 -9.29 -8.25 -3.08
N LYS A 30 -9.30 -9.22 -2.17
CA LYS A 30 -10.29 -9.27 -1.07
C LYS A 30 -10.12 -8.12 -0.08
N PHE A 31 -8.89 -7.66 0.15
CA PHE A 31 -8.58 -6.51 1.01
C PHE A 31 -9.24 -5.20 0.53
N VAL A 32 -9.52 -5.09 -0.78
CA VAL A 32 -10.23 -3.94 -1.34
C VAL A 32 -11.69 -3.92 -0.91
N GLU A 33 -12.28 -5.08 -0.63
CA GLU A 33 -13.69 -5.25 -0.29
C GLU A 33 -13.92 -5.27 1.23
N ARG A 34 -12.97 -5.80 2.01
CA ARG A 34 -13.06 -5.93 3.47
C ARG A 34 -11.70 -5.79 4.16
N PRO A 35 -11.62 -5.38 5.44
CA PRO A 35 -10.36 -5.25 6.18
C PRO A 35 -9.53 -6.55 6.21
N ALA A 36 -8.20 -6.42 6.29
CA ALA A 36 -7.28 -7.57 6.26
C ALA A 36 -7.51 -8.60 7.38
N LEU A 37 -7.99 -8.18 8.56
CA LEU A 37 -8.20 -9.11 9.68
C LEU A 37 -9.40 -10.05 9.48
N GLU A 38 -10.34 -9.66 8.62
CA GLU A 38 -11.52 -10.43 8.23
C GLU A 38 -11.28 -11.34 7.02
N LEU A 39 -10.04 -11.36 6.51
CA LEU A 39 -9.66 -12.16 5.35
C LEU A 39 -9.59 -13.64 5.74
N SER A 40 -10.46 -14.44 5.13
CA SER A 40 -10.52 -15.89 5.37
C SER A 40 -9.42 -16.61 4.58
N LEU A 41 -8.49 -17.26 5.29
CA LEU A 41 -7.45 -18.09 4.68
C LEU A 41 -8.04 -19.29 3.93
N ASP A 42 -9.21 -19.80 4.36
CA ASP A 42 -9.90 -20.88 3.67
C ASP A 42 -10.43 -20.43 2.31
N GLU A 43 -11.03 -19.24 2.24
CA GLU A 43 -11.47 -18.65 0.98
C GLU A 43 -10.29 -18.42 0.03
N VAL A 44 -9.17 -17.92 0.54
CA VAL A 44 -7.95 -17.71 -0.25
C VAL A 44 -7.41 -19.03 -0.80
N ALA A 45 -7.31 -20.06 0.05
CA ALA A 45 -6.80 -21.37 -0.35
C ALA A 45 -7.73 -22.02 -1.40
N ALA A 46 -9.04 -21.97 -1.17
CA ALA A 46 -10.04 -22.46 -2.12
C ALA A 46 -9.95 -21.75 -3.47
N GLU A 47 -9.87 -20.41 -3.49
CA GLU A 47 -9.74 -19.63 -4.73
C GLU A 47 -8.42 -19.89 -5.46
N ALA A 48 -7.32 -20.13 -4.72
CA ALA A 48 -6.04 -20.53 -5.30
C ALA A 48 -6.00 -21.99 -5.79
N GLY A 49 -7.01 -22.80 -5.43
CA GLY A 49 -7.05 -24.22 -5.69
C GLY A 49 -5.96 -25.00 -4.95
N VAL A 50 -5.66 -24.61 -3.70
CA VAL A 50 -4.66 -25.24 -2.83
C VAL A 50 -5.26 -25.61 -1.48
N SER A 51 -4.60 -26.52 -0.74
CA SER A 51 -4.99 -26.80 0.63
C SER A 51 -4.55 -25.67 1.58
N ARG A 52 -5.25 -25.55 2.72
CA ARG A 52 -4.85 -24.64 3.80
C ARG A 52 -3.43 -24.94 4.30
N SER A 53 -3.06 -26.21 4.40
CA SER A 53 -1.69 -26.62 4.77
C SER A 53 -0.65 -26.13 3.77
N LEU A 54 -0.94 -26.13 2.46
CA LEU A 54 -0.03 -25.60 1.45
C LEU A 54 0.07 -24.07 1.52
N LEU A 55 -0.99 -23.36 1.89
CA LEU A 55 -0.88 -21.91 2.18
C LEU A 55 0.07 -21.67 3.35
N PHE A 56 -0.04 -22.44 4.44
CA PHE A 56 0.86 -22.31 5.59
C PHE A 56 2.31 -22.70 5.30
N HIS A 57 2.56 -23.54 4.29
CA HIS A 57 3.91 -23.79 3.79
C HIS A 57 4.58 -22.52 3.25
N TYR A 58 3.82 -21.59 2.66
CA TYR A 58 4.35 -20.30 2.20
C TYR A 58 4.30 -19.22 3.29
N PHE A 59 3.32 -19.26 4.19
CA PHE A 59 3.12 -18.26 5.22
C PHE A 59 2.97 -18.97 6.56
N PRO A 60 4.02 -18.98 7.42
CA PRO A 60 4.05 -19.84 8.61
C PRO A 60 2.92 -19.53 9.61
N SER A 61 2.31 -18.35 9.54
CA SER A 61 1.18 -17.96 10.39
C SER A 61 0.14 -17.13 9.63
N LYS A 62 -1.07 -17.02 10.20
CA LYS A 62 -2.10 -16.10 9.72
C LYS A 62 -1.57 -14.66 9.68
N THR A 63 -0.85 -14.24 10.72
CA THR A 63 -0.19 -12.94 10.80
C THR A 63 0.82 -12.73 9.68
N ALA A 64 1.66 -13.73 9.37
CA ALA A 64 2.61 -13.65 8.27
C ALA A 64 1.94 -13.49 6.90
N TYR A 65 0.81 -14.18 6.67
CA TYR A 65 0.02 -13.99 5.45
C TYR A 65 -0.58 -12.58 5.37
N HIS A 66 -1.19 -12.12 6.46
CA HIS A 66 -1.80 -10.78 6.53
C HIS A 66 -0.76 -9.69 6.32
N ARG A 67 0.41 -9.81 6.95
CA ARG A 67 1.56 -8.91 6.76
C ARG A 67 1.96 -8.83 5.28
N ALA A 68 2.11 -9.97 4.61
CA ALA A 68 2.45 -9.99 3.19
C ALA A 68 1.38 -9.31 2.29
N VAL A 69 0.09 -9.44 2.64
CA VAL A 69 -1.01 -8.76 1.94
C VAL A 69 -0.98 -7.24 2.20
N VAL A 70 -0.77 -6.82 3.45
CA VAL A 70 -0.67 -5.41 3.85
C VAL A 70 0.52 -4.74 3.17
N GLU A 71 1.69 -5.37 3.16
CA GLU A 71 2.85 -4.86 2.42
C GLU A 71 2.58 -4.76 0.92
N ALA A 72 1.90 -5.74 0.33
CA ALA A 72 1.53 -5.69 -1.08
C ALA A 72 0.54 -4.55 -1.38
N ALA A 73 -0.38 -4.26 -0.45
CA ALA A 73 -1.28 -3.12 -0.52
C ALA A 73 -0.49 -1.80 -0.43
N GLY A 74 0.43 -1.67 0.53
CA GLY A 74 1.33 -0.52 0.66
C GLY A 74 2.14 -0.28 -0.61
N ARG A 75 2.80 -1.31 -1.15
CA ARG A 75 3.52 -1.24 -2.44
C ARG A 75 2.61 -0.82 -3.59
N ARG A 76 1.34 -1.25 -3.60
CA ARG A 76 0.36 -0.82 -4.61
C ARG A 76 0.03 0.67 -4.47
N VAL A 77 -0.16 1.17 -3.26
CA VAL A 77 -0.38 2.61 -3.02
C VAL A 77 0.85 3.40 -3.45
N LEU A 78 2.05 3.01 -3.03
CA LEU A 78 3.30 3.67 -3.43
C LEU A 78 3.48 3.74 -4.95
N ARG A 79 3.18 2.66 -5.68
CA ARG A 79 3.18 2.69 -7.15
C ARG A 79 2.13 3.64 -7.73
N THR A 80 0.98 3.75 -7.08
CA THR A 80 -0.13 4.62 -7.54
C THR A 80 0.21 6.09 -7.34
N VAL A 81 0.87 6.45 -6.23
CA VAL A 81 1.18 7.85 -5.89
C VAL A 81 2.55 8.31 -6.41
N ARG A 82 3.40 7.40 -6.86
CA ARG A 82 4.69 7.73 -7.47
C ARG A 82 4.51 8.77 -8.58
N PRO A 83 5.31 9.84 -8.64
CA PRO A 83 5.19 10.82 -9.70
C PRO A 83 5.70 10.25 -11.03
N ASP A 84 5.35 10.90 -12.14
CA ASP A 84 5.78 10.54 -13.47
C ASP A 84 7.30 10.69 -13.62
N ALA A 85 7.90 9.86 -14.47
CA ALA A 85 9.35 9.85 -14.66
C ALA A 85 9.85 11.21 -15.14
N GLY A 86 10.92 11.71 -14.53
CA GLY A 86 11.54 13.00 -14.85
C GLY A 86 10.89 14.21 -14.17
N LEU A 87 9.74 14.04 -13.50
CA LEU A 87 9.14 15.12 -12.72
C LEU A 87 9.88 15.29 -11.38
N THR A 88 10.27 16.51 -11.04
CA THR A 88 10.95 16.86 -9.78
C THR A 88 10.38 18.15 -9.18
N GLY A 89 10.83 18.50 -7.98
CA GLY A 89 10.44 19.71 -7.25
C GLY A 89 8.96 19.76 -6.89
N ALA A 90 8.44 20.97 -6.76
CA ALA A 90 7.03 21.21 -6.40
C ALA A 90 6.01 20.54 -7.34
N PRO A 91 6.20 20.46 -8.68
CA PRO A 91 5.30 19.72 -9.56
C PRO A 91 5.20 18.23 -9.22
N ALA A 92 6.32 17.57 -8.89
CA ALA A 92 6.32 16.16 -8.50
C ALA A 92 5.62 15.94 -7.17
N VAL A 93 5.89 16.79 -6.17
CA VAL A 93 5.19 16.74 -4.88
C VAL A 93 3.69 16.95 -5.06
N ARG A 94 3.28 17.93 -5.87
CA ARG A 94 1.86 18.16 -6.20
C ARG A 94 1.20 16.89 -6.74
N GLN A 95 1.83 16.24 -7.72
CA GLN A 95 1.28 15.03 -8.31
C GLN A 95 1.18 13.86 -7.30
N ILE A 96 2.19 13.71 -6.42
CA ILE A 96 2.14 12.74 -5.31
C ILE A 96 0.92 13.02 -4.42
N VAL A 97 0.74 14.27 -4.00
CA VAL A 97 -0.36 14.69 -3.12
C VAL A 97 -1.72 14.49 -3.77
N GLU A 98 -1.90 14.92 -5.02
CA GLU A 98 -3.16 14.75 -5.76
C GLU A 98 -3.54 13.26 -5.86
N ARG A 99 -2.57 12.40 -6.21
CA ARG A 99 -2.79 10.94 -6.30
C ARG A 99 -3.07 10.33 -4.93
N LEU A 100 -2.41 10.80 -3.87
CA LEU A 100 -2.65 10.34 -2.51
C LEU A 100 -4.05 10.73 -2.01
N ILE A 101 -4.45 11.99 -2.16
CA ILE A 101 -5.78 12.47 -1.80
C ILE A 101 -6.84 11.70 -2.57
N ALA A 102 -6.68 11.55 -3.89
CA ALA A 102 -7.62 10.77 -4.71
C ALA A 102 -7.74 9.31 -4.26
N GLN A 103 -6.63 8.69 -3.84
CA GLN A 103 -6.62 7.33 -3.31
C GLN A 103 -7.36 7.24 -1.96
N ILE A 104 -7.13 8.18 -1.05
CA ILE A 104 -7.78 8.24 0.27
C ILE A 104 -9.28 8.45 0.10
N VAL A 105 -9.69 9.42 -0.71
CA VAL A 105 -11.11 9.73 -0.97
C VAL A 105 -11.82 8.54 -1.62
N ARG A 106 -11.21 7.91 -2.62
CA ARG A 106 -11.83 6.77 -3.34
C ARG A 106 -11.90 5.49 -2.48
N ARG A 107 -10.95 5.27 -1.58
CA ARG A 107 -10.78 4.00 -0.85
C ARG A 107 -10.56 4.22 0.65
N ARG A 108 -11.36 5.09 1.26
CA ARG A 108 -11.21 5.53 2.66
C ARG A 108 -11.06 4.37 3.63
N ALA A 109 -11.98 3.39 3.59
CA ALA A 109 -11.94 2.24 4.49
C ALA A 109 -10.66 1.39 4.34
N SER A 110 -10.27 1.07 3.11
CA SER A 110 -9.03 0.31 2.83
C SER A 110 -7.78 1.09 3.22
N TYR A 111 -7.77 2.41 3.03
CA TYR A 111 -6.66 3.28 3.42
C TYR A 111 -6.53 3.33 4.95
N LEU A 112 -7.64 3.54 5.65
CA LEU A 112 -7.65 3.54 7.12
C LEU A 112 -7.20 2.18 7.68
N ALA A 113 -7.64 1.07 7.09
CA ALA A 113 -7.18 -0.26 7.49
C ALA A 113 -5.68 -0.46 7.28
N LEU A 114 -5.10 0.15 6.23
CA LEU A 114 -3.67 0.07 5.91
C LEU A 114 -2.80 0.96 6.80
N VAL A 115 -3.29 2.13 7.20
CA VAL A 115 -2.52 3.14 7.95
C VAL A 115 -2.77 3.08 9.47
N TYR A 116 -4.01 2.78 9.88
CA TYR A 116 -4.47 2.84 11.28
C TYR A 116 -5.08 1.53 11.79
N GLY A 117 -5.25 0.52 10.94
CA GLY A 117 -5.80 -0.76 11.37
C GLY A 117 -4.92 -1.39 12.46
N GLN A 118 -5.47 -2.33 13.22
CA GLN A 118 -4.76 -3.22 14.17
C GLN A 118 -3.67 -4.10 13.49
N ALA A 119 -3.33 -3.77 12.24
CA ALA A 119 -2.25 -4.31 11.42
C ALA A 119 -1.21 -3.24 11.02
N GLY A 120 -1.16 -2.07 11.70
CA GLY A 120 0.08 -1.28 11.79
C GLY A 120 1.22 -2.22 12.19
N PRO A 121 2.46 -1.97 11.68
CA PRO A 121 3.42 -3.01 11.30
C PRO A 121 3.21 -4.23 12.18
N LEU A 122 2.44 -5.21 11.68
CA LEU A 122 1.93 -6.32 12.49
C LEU A 122 3.11 -6.81 13.32
N HIS A 123 3.13 -6.45 14.61
CA HIS A 123 4.23 -6.76 15.48
C HIS A 123 4.20 -8.27 15.58
N ASP A 124 5.04 -8.91 14.80
CA ASP A 124 5.42 -10.28 15.06
C ASP A 124 6.17 -10.18 16.37
N GLN A 125 5.58 -10.70 17.45
CA GLN A 125 6.31 -10.83 18.71
C GLN A 125 7.57 -11.71 18.51
N ASP A 126 7.62 -12.46 17.41
CA ASP A 126 8.69 -13.37 17.01
C ASP A 126 9.70 -12.80 16.00
N ASP A 127 9.53 -11.56 15.50
CA ASP A 127 10.47 -10.90 14.58
C ASP A 127 10.60 -9.39 14.88
N PRO A 128 11.28 -9.02 15.98
CA PRO A 128 11.51 -7.63 16.36
C PRO A 128 12.41 -6.84 15.38
N GLY A 129 13.00 -7.50 14.37
CA GLY A 129 13.89 -6.89 13.38
C GLY A 129 13.20 -6.48 12.07
N ALA A 130 12.06 -7.06 11.71
CA ALA A 130 11.32 -6.71 10.50
C ALA A 130 10.50 -5.43 10.70
N THR A 131 11.16 -4.29 10.68
CA THR A 131 10.48 -2.99 10.51
C THR A 131 9.96 -2.93 9.07
N ALA A 132 8.72 -3.35 8.86
CA ALA A 132 8.03 -2.98 7.63
C ALA A 132 7.97 -1.45 7.60
N THR A 133 8.64 -0.83 6.62
CA THR A 133 8.54 0.61 6.38
C THR A 133 7.07 0.98 6.28
N SER A 134 6.61 1.87 7.16
CA SER A 134 5.21 2.29 7.16
C SER A 134 4.87 2.91 5.80
N LEU A 135 3.59 2.87 5.41
CA LEU A 135 3.17 3.53 4.17
C LEU A 135 3.57 5.01 4.16
N ARG A 136 3.47 5.69 5.30
CA ARG A 136 3.90 7.09 5.48
C ARG A 136 5.38 7.27 5.18
N ALA A 137 6.24 6.41 5.71
CA ALA A 137 7.67 6.46 5.44
C ALA A 137 7.98 6.25 3.95
N GLY A 138 7.31 5.31 3.28
CA GLY A 138 7.47 5.13 1.84
C GLY A 138 7.01 6.34 1.00
N ILE A 139 5.94 7.04 1.44
CA ILE A 139 5.48 8.27 0.79
C ILE A 139 6.47 9.41 1.06
N ALA A 140 6.99 9.53 2.28
CA ALA A 140 8.00 10.52 2.63
C ALA A 140 9.27 10.34 1.79
N GLU A 141 9.73 9.11 1.60
CA GLU A 141 10.86 8.80 0.72
C GLU A 141 10.61 9.17 -0.75
N LEU A 142 9.37 9.07 -1.24
CA LEU A 142 9.02 9.57 -2.58
C LEU A 142 9.14 11.09 -2.66
N VAL A 143 8.72 11.78 -1.59
CA VAL A 143 8.73 13.24 -1.51
C VAL A 143 10.16 13.76 -1.36
N CYS A 144 10.98 13.21 -0.46
CA CYS A 144 12.39 13.57 -0.32
C CYS A 144 13.18 13.37 -1.62
N ARG A 145 12.85 12.33 -2.40
CA ARG A 145 13.47 12.13 -3.73
C ARG A 145 13.01 13.16 -4.76
N ALA A 146 11.74 13.56 -4.70
CA ALA A 146 11.18 14.56 -5.60
C ALA A 146 11.68 15.97 -5.26
N LEU A 147 11.81 16.30 -3.98
CA LEU A 147 12.21 17.60 -3.44
C LEU A 147 13.29 17.39 -2.36
N PRO A 148 14.57 17.34 -2.75
CA PRO A 148 15.68 17.18 -1.80
C PRO A 148 15.86 18.38 -0.87
N GLY A 149 16.49 18.15 0.28
CA GLY A 149 16.86 19.20 1.24
C GLY A 149 15.86 19.41 2.38
N LEU A 150 14.81 18.61 2.45
CA LEU A 150 13.91 18.53 3.62
C LEU A 150 14.36 17.41 4.57
N ASP A 151 14.20 17.62 5.88
CA ASP A 151 14.39 16.56 6.86
C ASP A 151 13.40 15.40 6.62
N PRO A 152 13.86 14.13 6.62
CA PRO A 152 12.98 12.97 6.45
C PRO A 152 11.89 12.85 7.54
N GLY A 153 12.18 13.27 8.78
CA GLY A 153 11.23 13.26 9.88
C GLY A 153 10.13 14.30 9.70
N VAL A 154 10.49 15.52 9.30
CA VAL A 154 9.52 16.58 8.95
C VAL A 154 8.68 16.17 7.74
N THR A 155 9.30 15.59 6.72
CA THR A 155 8.57 15.08 5.55
C THR A 155 7.58 13.98 5.96
N HIS A 156 7.99 13.05 6.82
CA HIS A 156 7.11 12.00 7.36
C HIS A 156 5.93 12.57 8.15
N ALA A 157 6.16 13.56 9.01
CA ALA A 157 5.09 14.24 9.76
C ALA A 157 4.13 15.00 8.83
N TRP A 158 4.66 15.66 7.80
CA TRP A 158 3.86 16.33 6.78
C TRP A 158 2.97 15.34 6.02
N VAL A 159 3.40 14.11 5.75
CA VAL A 159 2.52 13.10 5.13
C VAL A 159 1.30 12.83 6.01
N ALA A 160 1.45 12.73 7.34
CA ALA A 160 0.32 12.56 8.25
C ALA A 160 -0.63 13.77 8.22
N TYR A 161 -0.09 14.98 8.06
CA TYR A 161 -0.90 16.18 7.83
C TYR A 161 -1.71 16.11 6.52
N VAL A 162 -1.11 15.65 5.42
CA VAL A 162 -1.83 15.45 4.14
C VAL A 162 -2.96 14.44 4.29
N GLU A 163 -2.72 13.35 5.02
CA GLU A 163 -3.74 12.33 5.30
C GLU A 163 -4.91 12.89 6.10
N ASP A 164 -4.62 13.62 7.18
CA ASP A 164 -5.65 14.22 8.02
C ASP A 164 -6.52 15.19 7.21
N ARG A 165 -5.89 16.04 6.39
CA ARG A 165 -6.59 16.92 5.45
C ARG A 165 -7.46 16.11 4.48
N ALA A 166 -6.92 15.06 3.86
CA ALA A 166 -7.68 14.23 2.92
C ALA A 166 -8.87 13.51 3.56
N LEU A 167 -8.79 13.17 4.85
CA LEU A 167 -9.86 12.50 5.60
C LEU A 167 -10.98 13.45 6.04
N HIS A 168 -10.68 14.74 6.18
CA HIS A 168 -11.60 15.79 6.61
C HIS A 168 -12.02 16.74 5.47
N ALA A 169 -11.39 16.63 4.31
CA ALA A 169 -11.67 17.46 3.15
C ALA A 169 -13.04 17.18 2.53
N GLY A 170 -13.64 18.23 1.95
CA GLY A 170 -14.75 18.12 1.01
C GLY A 170 -14.31 17.67 -0.39
N ALA A 171 -15.17 17.83 -1.40
CA ALA A 171 -14.95 17.31 -2.75
C ALA A 171 -13.79 17.95 -3.55
N ASP A 172 -13.23 19.08 -3.11
CA ASP A 172 -12.20 19.83 -3.87
C ASP A 172 -10.77 19.33 -3.57
N THR A 173 -10.39 18.24 -4.23
CA THR A 173 -9.07 17.63 -4.08
C THR A 173 -7.93 18.50 -4.59
N ALA A 174 -8.18 19.40 -5.55
CA ALA A 174 -7.16 20.25 -6.15
C ALA A 174 -6.74 21.37 -5.20
N ARG A 175 -7.70 22.00 -4.54
CA ARG A 175 -7.43 23.01 -3.51
C ARG A 175 -6.65 22.42 -2.33
N GLU A 176 -7.04 21.23 -1.88
CA GLU A 176 -6.34 20.54 -0.79
C GLU A 176 -4.91 20.18 -1.17
N ALA A 177 -4.68 19.71 -2.41
CA ALA A 177 -3.33 19.43 -2.88
C ALA A 177 -2.45 20.69 -2.94
N ALA A 178 -2.99 21.80 -3.47
CA ALA A 178 -2.27 23.07 -3.51
C ALA A 178 -1.89 23.55 -2.10
N HIS A 179 -2.80 23.43 -1.14
CA HIS A 179 -2.54 23.79 0.25
C HIS A 179 -1.44 22.93 0.88
N CYS A 180 -1.49 21.61 0.69
CA CYS A 180 -0.49 20.70 1.22
C CYS A 180 0.92 20.97 0.64
N VAL A 181 1.01 21.28 -0.65
CA VAL A 181 2.29 21.66 -1.28
C VAL A 181 2.82 22.97 -0.67
N ALA A 182 1.96 23.97 -0.50
CA ALA A 182 2.37 25.24 0.12
C ALA A 182 2.85 25.04 1.57
N ALA A 183 2.18 24.17 2.33
CA ALA A 183 2.59 23.81 3.69
C ALA A 183 3.98 23.15 3.70
N LEU A 184 4.28 22.24 2.76
CA LEU A 184 5.61 21.62 2.67
C LEU A 184 6.70 22.65 2.36
N GLN A 185 6.43 23.58 1.44
CA GLN A 185 7.38 24.63 1.08
C GLN A 185 7.64 25.59 2.25
N ALA A 186 6.62 25.88 3.06
CA ALA A 186 6.79 26.66 4.29
C ALA A 186 7.68 25.93 5.30
N LEU A 187 7.50 24.62 5.48
CA LEU A 187 8.38 23.79 6.32
C LEU A 187 9.82 23.80 5.80
N GLN A 188 10.02 23.65 4.50
CA GLN A 188 11.35 23.72 3.87
C GLN A 188 12.04 25.08 4.13
N ALA A 189 11.29 26.17 4.04
CA ALA A 189 11.82 27.50 4.30
C ALA A 189 12.21 27.71 5.77
N LEU A 190 11.46 27.13 6.71
CA LEU A 190 11.80 27.15 8.14
C LEU A 190 13.07 26.38 8.44
N GLU A 191 13.26 25.19 7.84
CA GLU A 191 14.49 24.41 7.99
C GLU A 191 15.71 25.10 7.39
N ALA A 192 15.54 25.82 6.29
CA ALA A 192 16.64 26.58 5.67
C ALA A 192 17.05 27.83 6.48
N ALA A 193 16.23 28.28 7.42
CA ALA A 193 16.45 29.49 8.21
C ALA A 193 17.02 29.22 9.62
N GLY A 194 17.02 27.95 10.07
CA GLY A 194 17.55 27.52 11.37
C GLY A 194 18.93 26.91 11.26
#